data_AF-A0A7C7PRQ6-F1
#
_entry.id   AF-A0A7C7PRQ6-F1
#
_cell.length_a   1.000
_cell.length_b   1.000
_cell.length_c   1.000
_cell.angle_alpha   90.00
_cell.angle_beta   90.00
_cell.angle_gamma   90.00
#
_symmetry.space_group_name_H-M   'P 1'
#
loop_
_entity.id
_entity.type
_entity.pdbx_description
1 polymer ?
#
loop_
_entity_poly.entity_id
_entity_poly.type
_entity_poly.pdbx_seq_one_letter_code
_entity_poly.pdbx_strand_id
1 'polypeptide(L)'
;MTKSKSGRQSKTFCPNSHQAVFPRCSDCNLHGASPKPSTVAEQRQPEDWTERYRPDSLRLMEGNETQLRKIRQWLDQWSGDRPPDKRGLLLSGPPGVGKTTLARAISIERGWTMIELNASDERNAAAIRRSATQG
;
A
#
# COMPACT_ATOMS: atom_id res chain seq x y z
N MET A 1 -46.56 -17.07 -38.07
CA MET A 1 -47.88 -16.75 -37.49
C MET A 1 -47.68 -16.25 -36.06
N THR A 2 -47.66 -14.93 -35.83
CA THR A 2 -47.60 -14.33 -34.49
C THR A 2 -48.91 -13.59 -34.21
N LYS A 3 -49.74 -14.12 -33.30
CA LYS A 3 -50.88 -13.41 -32.66
C LYS A 3 -50.29 -12.74 -31.41
N SER A 4 -50.26 -11.42 -31.26
CA SER A 4 -51.34 -10.45 -31.05
C SER A 4 -52.14 -10.66 -29.76
N LYS A 5 -51.99 -9.69 -28.83
CA LYS A 5 -52.97 -9.01 -27.95
C LYS A 5 -52.35 -8.72 -26.58
N SER A 6 -52.59 -7.62 -25.87
CA SER A 6 -53.14 -6.28 -26.13
C SER A 6 -53.19 -5.62 -24.75
N GLY A 7 -52.69 -4.40 -24.60
CA GLY A 7 -52.76 -3.66 -23.33
C GLY A 7 -52.65 -2.16 -23.58
N ARG A 8 -53.71 -1.59 -24.13
CA ARG A 8 -53.90 -0.16 -24.40
C ARG A 8 -54.49 0.50 -23.15
N GLN A 9 -53.90 1.62 -22.73
CA GLN A 9 -54.51 2.78 -22.03
C GLN A 9 -53.34 3.68 -21.58
N SER A 10 -53.28 5.00 -21.76
CA SER A 10 -54.06 6.01 -22.46
C SER A 10 -53.15 7.24 -22.57
N LYS A 11 -52.86 7.73 -23.78
CA LYS A 11 -52.09 8.97 -23.98
C LYS A 11 -53.04 10.15 -23.82
N THR A 12 -52.93 10.91 -22.74
CA THR A 12 -53.62 12.20 -22.62
C THR A 12 -52.74 13.27 -23.24
N PHE A 13 -53.21 13.82 -24.35
CA PHE A 13 -52.63 14.94 -25.07
C PHE A 13 -53.28 16.22 -24.53
N CYS A 14 -52.51 17.13 -23.94
CA CYS A 14 -53.00 18.43 -23.48
C CYS A 14 -52.86 19.44 -24.63
N PRO A 15 -53.96 20.01 -25.16
CA PRO A 15 -53.90 21.14 -26.07
C PRO A 15 -53.77 22.42 -25.24
N ASN A 16 -52.80 23.27 -25.59
CA ASN A 16 -52.63 24.64 -25.06
C ASN A 16 -52.34 24.80 -23.55
N SER A 17 -51.06 24.76 -23.17
CA SER A 17 -50.47 25.78 -22.27
C SER A 17 -48.94 25.65 -22.25
N HIS A 18 -48.23 26.70 -22.64
CA HIS A 18 -46.80 26.88 -22.31
C HIS A 18 -46.70 26.96 -20.78
N GLN A 19 -46.05 26.01 -20.09
CA GLN A 19 -46.32 25.86 -18.64
C GLN A 19 -46.15 24.45 -18.06
N ALA A 20 -44.94 23.93 -17.83
CA ALA A 20 -44.77 22.74 -16.98
C ALA A 20 -44.83 23.13 -15.49
N VAL A 21 -45.95 22.81 -14.82
CA VAL A 21 -46.08 22.95 -13.36
C VAL A 21 -46.08 21.54 -12.76
N PHE A 22 -45.05 21.21 -11.99
CA PHE A 22 -45.02 19.99 -11.18
C PHE A 22 -45.74 20.24 -9.84
N PRO A 23 -46.48 19.25 -9.30
CA PRO A 23 -47.16 19.39 -8.02
C PRO A 23 -46.13 19.52 -6.89
N ARG A 24 -46.21 20.65 -6.19
CA ARG A 24 -45.48 20.98 -4.98
C ARG A 24 -45.92 20.04 -3.86
N CYS A 25 -45.14 19.00 -3.58
CA CYS A 25 -45.26 18.27 -2.32
C CYS A 25 -44.74 19.18 -1.20
N SER A 26 -45.67 19.62 -0.35
CA SER A 26 -45.39 20.25 0.93
C SER A 26 -44.94 19.16 1.91
N ASP A 27 -43.86 19.46 2.63
CA ASP A 27 -43.47 18.86 3.92
C ASP A 27 -42.89 17.43 3.93
N CYS A 28 -41.56 17.38 3.94
CA CYS A 28 -40.77 16.55 4.86
C CYS A 28 -39.32 17.05 4.89
N ASN A 29 -39.05 17.95 5.84
CA ASN A 29 -37.69 18.36 6.22
C ASN A 29 -37.08 17.27 7.11
N LEU A 30 -36.15 16.46 6.58
CA LEU A 30 -35.28 15.61 7.39
C LEU A 30 -33.85 15.61 6.83
N HIS A 31 -33.01 16.35 7.56
CA HIS A 31 -31.58 16.12 7.82
C HIS A 31 -30.60 16.20 6.64
N GLY A 32 -29.79 17.25 6.71
CA GLY A 32 -28.60 17.42 5.89
C GLY A 32 -27.74 16.16 5.90
N ALA A 33 -27.42 15.68 4.70
CA ALA A 33 -26.36 14.72 4.50
C ALA A 33 -25.04 15.40 4.84
N SER A 34 -24.53 15.15 6.06
CA SER A 34 -23.12 15.36 6.36
C SER A 34 -22.28 14.62 5.29
N PRO A 35 -21.26 15.26 4.71
CA PRO A 35 -20.29 14.52 3.90
C PRO A 35 -19.65 13.49 4.83
N LYS A 36 -19.84 12.21 4.53
CA LYS A 36 -19.07 11.15 5.19
C LYS A 36 -17.60 11.46 4.90
N PRO A 37 -16.73 11.64 5.92
CA PRO A 37 -15.30 11.72 5.67
C PRO A 37 -14.88 10.36 5.12
N SER A 38 -14.78 10.28 3.80
CA SER A 38 -14.18 9.15 3.13
C SER A 38 -12.68 9.34 3.27
N THR A 39 -12.00 8.30 3.75
CA THR A 39 -10.54 8.19 3.85
C THR A 39 -9.92 8.74 5.14
N VAL A 40 -10.41 8.24 6.28
CA VAL A 40 -9.47 7.99 7.39
C VAL A 40 -8.73 6.71 7.00
N ALA A 41 -7.40 6.78 6.87
CA ALA A 41 -6.57 5.61 6.61
C ALA A 41 -6.75 4.62 7.77
N GLU A 42 -7.54 3.58 7.53
CA GLU A 42 -7.77 2.47 8.47
C GLU A 42 -6.42 1.79 8.72
N GLN A 43 -5.79 2.11 9.86
CA GLN A 43 -4.59 1.44 10.36
C GLN A 43 -4.98 0.02 10.79
N ARG A 44 -5.10 -0.88 9.82
CA ARG A 44 -5.35 -2.30 10.03
C ARG A 44 -4.12 -2.90 10.70
N GLN A 45 -4.16 -3.08 12.01
CA GLN A 45 -3.09 -3.75 12.76
C GLN A 45 -2.83 -5.13 12.13
N PRO A 46 -1.56 -5.51 11.87
CA PRO A 46 -1.28 -6.83 11.33
C PRO A 46 -1.70 -7.90 12.35
N GLU A 47 -2.65 -8.76 11.95
CA GLU A 47 -3.08 -9.94 12.73
C GLU A 47 -1.92 -10.92 12.97
N ASP A 48 -0.87 -10.82 12.15
CA ASP A 48 0.35 -11.61 12.27
C ASP A 48 1.28 -11.04 13.37
N TRP A 49 1.44 -11.83 14.43
CA TRP A 49 2.34 -11.51 15.55
C TRP A 49 3.77 -11.27 15.08
N THR A 50 4.22 -11.96 14.01
CA THR A 50 5.59 -11.84 13.52
C THR A 50 5.86 -10.49 12.86
N GLU A 51 4.84 -9.86 12.28
CA GLU A 51 4.90 -8.51 11.74
C GLU A 51 4.73 -7.48 12.84
N ARG A 52 3.83 -7.72 13.80
CA ARG A 52 3.59 -6.82 14.94
C ARG A 52 4.82 -6.62 15.82
N TYR A 53 5.58 -7.68 16.06
CA TYR A 53 6.79 -7.65 16.89
C TYR A 53 8.07 -7.64 16.05
N ARG A 54 7.96 -7.34 14.74
CA ARG A 54 9.14 -7.22 13.89
C ARG A 54 9.99 -6.04 14.37
N PRO A 55 11.29 -6.23 14.65
CA PRO A 55 12.15 -5.15 15.08
C PRO A 55 12.37 -4.13 13.95
N ASP A 56 12.05 -2.87 14.24
CA ASP A 56 12.23 -1.74 13.32
C ASP A 56 13.59 -1.05 13.46
N SER A 57 14.42 -1.50 14.41
CA SER A 57 15.74 -0.91 14.66
C SER A 57 16.78 -1.97 15.02
N LEU A 58 18.05 -1.68 14.71
CA LEU A 58 19.18 -2.59 15.01
C LEU A 58 19.35 -2.90 16.49
N ARG A 59 18.77 -2.11 17.40
CA ARG A 59 18.85 -2.28 18.85
C ARG A 59 17.91 -3.36 19.39
N LEU A 60 16.76 -3.55 18.75
CA LEU A 60 15.77 -4.58 19.10
C LEU A 60 16.14 -5.96 18.55
N MET A 61 17.20 -6.05 17.74
CA MET A 61 17.74 -7.32 17.25
C MET A 61 18.46 -8.04 18.38
N GLU A 62 17.86 -9.14 18.85
CA GLU A 62 18.49 -10.01 19.84
C GLU A 62 19.36 -11.08 19.16
N GLY A 63 20.60 -11.20 19.62
CA GLY A 63 21.55 -12.21 19.16
C GLY A 63 22.54 -11.74 18.09
N ASN A 64 23.57 -12.56 17.88
CA ASN A 64 24.62 -12.34 16.85
C ASN A 64 25.34 -10.98 16.94
N GLU A 65 25.56 -10.47 18.16
CA GLU A 65 26.10 -9.13 18.44
C GLU A 65 27.40 -8.83 17.71
N THR A 66 28.29 -9.82 17.58
CA THR A 66 29.57 -9.67 16.87
C THR A 66 29.38 -9.34 15.40
N GLN A 67 28.39 -9.95 14.74
CA GLN A 67 28.11 -9.66 13.33
C GLN A 67 27.34 -8.35 13.19
N LEU A 68 26.38 -8.07 14.07
CA LEU A 68 25.69 -6.78 14.11
C LEU A 68 26.68 -5.62 14.26
N ARG A 69 27.71 -5.79 15.09
CA ARG A 69 28.78 -4.79 15.25
C ARG A 69 29.55 -4.55 13.96
N LYS A 70 29.92 -5.61 13.23
CA LYS A 70 30.60 -5.50 11.93
C LYS A 70 29.72 -4.81 10.90
N ILE A 71 28.43 -5.13 10.88
CA ILE A 71 27.47 -4.52 9.96
C ILE A 71 27.32 -3.03 10.28
N ARG A 72 27.20 -2.65 11.55
CA ARG A 72 27.18 -1.23 11.97
C ARG A 72 28.43 -0.49 11.52
N GLN A 73 29.61 -1.05 11.79
CA GLN A 73 30.88 -0.44 11.37
C GLN A 73 30.99 -0.30 9.84
N TRP A 74 30.45 -1.26 9.08
CA TRP A 74 30.40 -1.18 7.62
C TRP A 74 29.40 -0.12 7.14
N LEU A 75 28.23 0.00 7.79
CA LEU A 75 27.23 1.04 7.49
C LEU A 75 27.74 2.44 7.82
N ASP A 76 28.53 2.60 8.87
CA ASP A 76 29.11 3.90 9.23
C ASP A 76 30.08 4.41 8.15
N GLN A 77 30.79 3.50 7.45
CA GLN A 77 31.64 3.86 6.32
C GLN A 77 30.86 4.41 5.13
N TRP A 78 29.59 4.04 4.96
CA TRP A 78 28.73 4.61 3.93
C TRP A 78 28.28 6.03 4.22
N SER A 79 28.37 6.47 5.47
CA SER A 79 27.99 7.83 5.87
C SER A 79 29.14 8.84 5.72
N GLY A 80 30.37 8.37 5.49
CA GLY A 80 31.54 9.23 5.29
C GLY A 80 31.83 9.55 3.82
N ASP A 81 32.87 10.34 3.58
CA ASP A 81 33.25 10.80 2.23
C ASP A 81 33.77 9.67 1.31
N ARG A 82 34.30 8.58 1.90
CA ARG A 82 34.85 7.45 1.14
C ARG A 82 34.01 6.19 1.36
N PRO A 83 33.34 5.69 0.31
CA PRO A 83 32.58 4.44 0.41
C PRO A 83 33.53 3.26 0.68
N PRO A 84 33.03 2.18 1.34
CA PRO A 84 33.83 1.00 1.62
C PRO A 84 34.29 0.30 0.34
N ASP A 85 35.48 -0.31 0.37
CA ASP A 85 36.02 -1.07 -0.76
C ASP A 85 35.08 -2.24 -1.16
N LYS A 86 34.38 -2.81 -0.17
CA LYS A 86 33.33 -3.82 -0.36
C LYS A 86 31.96 -3.17 -0.28
N ARG A 87 31.30 -3.00 -1.43
CA ARG A 87 29.98 -2.36 -1.53
C ARG A 87 28.78 -3.29 -1.25
N GLY A 88 29.01 -4.60 -1.23
CA GLY A 88 27.97 -5.60 -1.00
C GLY A 88 28.14 -6.29 0.34
N LEU A 89 27.02 -6.55 1.02
CA LEU A 89 26.95 -7.41 2.19
C LEU A 89 26.07 -8.62 1.87
N LEU A 90 26.58 -9.82 2.10
CA LEU A 90 25.81 -11.06 1.98
C LEU A 90 25.43 -11.57 3.37
N LEU A 91 24.13 -11.60 3.66
CA LEU A 91 23.60 -12.16 4.90
C LEU A 91 23.30 -13.65 4.68
N SER A 92 24.08 -14.52 5.31
CA SER A 92 23.88 -15.97 5.26
C SER A 92 23.68 -16.54 6.68
N GLY A 93 22.82 -17.54 6.79
CA GLY A 93 22.54 -18.22 8.04
C GLY A 93 21.21 -18.97 8.06
N PRO A 94 20.91 -19.71 9.13
CA PRO A 94 19.67 -20.48 9.29
C PRO A 94 18.41 -19.63 9.07
N PRO A 95 17.27 -20.24 8.68
CA PRO A 95 15.99 -19.53 8.63
C PRO A 95 15.62 -19.01 10.04
N GLY A 96 14.87 -17.91 10.12
CA GLY A 96 14.38 -17.37 11.39
C GLY A 96 15.36 -16.45 12.16
N VAL A 97 16.63 -16.31 11.76
CA VAL A 97 17.60 -15.41 12.43
C VAL A 97 17.43 -13.92 12.10
N GLY A 98 16.35 -13.53 11.41
CA GLY A 98 16.06 -12.13 11.11
C GLY A 98 16.88 -11.49 9.98
N LYS A 99 17.45 -12.25 9.05
CA LYS A 99 18.26 -11.69 7.92
C LYS A 99 17.51 -10.64 7.09
N THR A 100 16.28 -10.97 6.66
CA THR A 100 15.43 -10.05 5.90
C THR A 100 14.99 -8.87 6.76
N THR A 101 14.62 -9.15 8.02
CA THR A 101 14.27 -8.13 9.00
C THR A 101 15.41 -7.15 9.23
N LEU A 102 16.67 -7.61 9.21
CA LEU A 102 17.85 -6.78 9.41
C LEU A 102 18.00 -5.75 8.29
N ALA A 103 17.85 -6.18 7.04
CA ALA A 103 17.89 -5.27 5.91
C ALA A 103 16.80 -4.20 6.01
N ARG A 104 15.58 -4.59 6.41
CA ARG A 104 14.48 -3.65 6.63
C ARG A 104 14.74 -2.68 7.78
N ALA A 105 15.16 -3.17 8.94
CA ALA A 105 15.48 -2.34 10.10
C ALA A 105 16.56 -1.30 9.78
N ILE A 106 17.61 -1.68 9.04
CA ILE A 106 18.67 -0.75 8.60
C ILE A 106 18.11 0.34 7.69
N SER A 107 17.22 -0.02 6.76
CA SER A 107 16.62 0.96 5.84
C SER A 107 15.79 2.01 6.58
N ILE A 108 15.00 1.57 7.57
CA ILE A 108 14.18 2.45 8.40
C ILE A 108 15.08 3.34 9.27
N GLU A 109 16.08 2.75 9.94
CA GLU A 109 16.98 3.47 10.84
C GLU A 109 17.83 4.55 10.13
N ARG A 110 18.21 4.32 8.87
CA ARG A 110 19.00 5.27 8.06
C ARG A 110 18.14 6.14 7.14
N GLY A 111 16.83 5.89 7.06
CA GLY A 111 15.94 6.56 6.11
C GLY A 111 16.28 6.28 4.64
N TRP A 112 16.81 5.10 4.34
CA TRP A 112 17.14 4.69 2.97
C TRP A 112 15.93 4.05 2.28
N THR A 113 15.76 4.31 1.00
CA THR A 113 14.74 3.63 0.18
C THR A 113 15.15 2.17 -0.04
N MET A 114 14.38 1.23 0.52
CA MET A 114 14.61 -0.20 0.35
C MET A 114 13.94 -0.71 -0.94
N ILE A 115 14.71 -1.40 -1.77
CA ILE A 115 14.19 -2.16 -2.92
C ILE A 115 14.33 -3.65 -2.59
N GLU A 116 13.23 -4.31 -2.28
CA GLU A 116 13.19 -5.73 -1.98
C GLU A 116 12.93 -6.53 -3.26
N LEU A 117 13.85 -7.44 -3.62
CA LEU A 117 13.70 -8.33 -4.76
C LEU A 117 13.57 -9.77 -4.25
N ASN A 118 12.37 -10.33 -4.34
CA ASN A 118 12.11 -11.72 -3.98
C ASN A 118 12.34 -12.64 -5.20
N ALA A 119 12.80 -13.86 -4.93
CA ALA A 119 13.09 -14.88 -5.94
C ALA A 119 11.84 -15.41 -6.68
N SER A 120 10.64 -15.18 -6.14
CA SER A 120 9.36 -15.51 -6.78
C SER A 120 8.88 -14.44 -7.76
N ASP A 121 9.26 -13.18 -7.54
CA ASP A 121 8.51 -12.06 -8.13
C ASP A 121 9.11 -11.62 -9.47
N GLU A 122 10.43 -11.72 -9.68
CA GLU A 122 11.04 -11.35 -10.95
C GLU A 122 12.31 -12.16 -11.26
N ARG A 123 12.18 -13.29 -11.96
CA ARG A 123 13.32 -14.07 -12.49
C ARG A 123 13.82 -13.64 -13.87
N ASN A 124 13.43 -12.45 -14.34
CA ASN A 124 13.86 -11.94 -15.65
C ASN A 124 14.81 -10.75 -15.48
N ALA A 125 16.00 -10.84 -16.09
CA ALA A 125 17.01 -9.77 -16.06
C ALA A 125 16.47 -8.42 -16.59
N ALA A 126 15.49 -8.45 -17.49
CA ALA A 126 14.82 -7.25 -18.00
C ALA A 126 13.88 -6.61 -16.96
N ALA A 127 13.30 -7.39 -16.05
CA ALA A 127 12.42 -6.89 -14.99
C ALA A 127 13.25 -6.22 -13.89
N ILE A 128 14.34 -6.86 -13.46
CA ILE A 128 15.31 -6.32 -12.48
C ILE A 128 15.90 -4.98 -12.96
N ARG A 129 16.22 -4.84 -14.25
CA ARG A 129 16.73 -3.57 -14.81
C ARG A 129 15.68 -2.45 -14.73
N ARG A 130 14.40 -2.75 -14.94
CA ARG A 130 13.35 -1.72 -14.85
C ARG A 130 13.17 -1.23 -13.42
N SER A 131 13.12 -2.14 -12.45
CA SER A 131 12.95 -1.79 -11.04
C SER A 131 14.16 -1.07 -10.45
N ALA A 132 15.38 -1.35 -10.93
CA ALA A 132 16.61 -0.73 -10.41
C ALA A 132 16.96 0.64 -11.03
N THR A 133 16.49 0.96 -12.23
CA THR A 133 16.93 2.17 -12.98
C THR A 133 15.91 3.31 -12.99
N GLN A 134 14.68 3.08 -12.53
CA GLN A 134 13.69 4.13 -12.33
C GLN A 134 13.85 4.72 -10.93
N GLY A 135 14.80 5.65 -10.78
CA GLY A 135 15.06 6.40 -9.56
C GLY A 135 15.42 7.84 -9.90
#